data_AF-A0A2A2PEQ9-F1
#
_entry.id   AF-A0A2A2PEQ9-F1
#
_cell.length_a   1.000
_cell.length_b   1.000
_cell.length_c   1.000
_cell.angle_alpha   90.00
_cell.angle_beta   90.00
_cell.angle_gamma   90.00
#
_symmetry.space_group_name_H-M   'P 1'
#
loop_
_entity.id
_entity.type
_entity.pdbx_description
1 polymer ?
#
loop_
_entity_poly.entity_id
_entity_poly.type
_entity_poly.pdbx_seq_one_letter_code
_entity_poly.pdbx_strand_id
1 'polypeptide(L)' 'MRVAGLRIAPLQDAVDLDEATEEEALLLTQWKQYRVLLNRLETQPGWPEQIQWPVAP' A
#
# COMPACT_ATOMS: atom_id res chain seq x y z
N MET A 1 -5.55 -10.81 -0.46
CA MET A 1 -4.98 -9.58 -1.05
C MET A 1 -5.99 -8.72 -1.83
N ARG A 2 -7.23 -8.48 -1.35
CA ARG A 2 -8.22 -7.66 -2.09
C ARG A 2 -8.40 -6.24 -1.55
N VAL A 3 -8.18 -6.01 -0.25
CA VAL A 3 -8.52 -4.75 0.43
C VAL A 3 -7.65 -3.58 -0.04
N ALA A 4 -6.34 -3.77 -0.20
CA ALA A 4 -5.45 -2.71 -0.66
C ALA A 4 -5.77 -2.25 -2.09
N GLY A 5 -6.10 -3.19 -3.00
CA GLY A 5 -6.49 -2.83 -4.37
C GLY A 5 -7.76 -1.99 -4.45
N LEU A 6 -8.74 -2.28 -3.59
CA LEU A 6 -9.99 -1.52 -3.50
C LEU A 6 -9.81 -0.08 -2.97
N ARG A 7 -8.75 0.16 -2.19
CA ARG A 7 -8.40 1.50 -1.68
C ARG A 7 -7.49 2.27 -2.63
N ILE A 8 -6.59 1.57 -3.34
CA ILE A 8 -5.68 2.18 -4.31
C ILE A 8 -6.42 2.70 -5.53
N ALA A 9 -7.40 1.96 -6.07
CA ALA A 9 -8.10 2.34 -7.30
C ALA A 9 -8.70 3.76 -7.28
N PRO A 10 -9.59 4.13 -6.33
CA PRO A 10 -10.16 5.47 -6.31
C PRO A 10 -9.13 6.58 -6.05
N LEU A 11 -8.11 6.30 -5.23
CA LEU A 11 -7.02 7.26 -4.96
C LEU A 11 -6.12 7.46 -6.20
N GLN A 12 -5.92 6.39 -6.97
CA GLN A 12 -5.19 6.46 -8.23
C GLN A 12 -6.00 7.22 -9.27
N ASP A 13 -7.30 6.98 -9.38
CA ASP A 13 -8.20 7.72 -10.27
C ASP A 13 -8.17 9.22 -9.95
N ALA A 14 -8.24 9.60 -8.66
CA ALA A 14 -8.14 11.00 -8.24
C ALA A 14 -6.79 11.64 -8.62
N VAL A 15 -5.68 10.91 -8.48
CA VAL A 15 -4.35 11.39 -8.89
C VAL A 15 -4.24 11.49 -10.41
N ASP A 16 -4.77 10.51 -11.15
CA ASP A 16 -4.74 10.47 -12.61
C ASP A 16 -5.62 11.56 -13.25
N LEU A 17 -6.64 12.03 -12.52
CA LEU A 17 -7.51 13.14 -12.91
C LEU A 17 -7.02 14.52 -12.42
N ASP A 18 -5.88 14.59 -11.73
CA ASP A 18 -5.38 15.80 -11.05
C ASP A 18 -6.39 16.40 -10.04
N GLU A 19 -7.30 15.57 -9.50
CA GLU A 19 -8.32 15.95 -8.50
C GLU A 19 -7.92 15.57 -7.07
N ALA A 20 -6.83 14.82 -6.90
CA ALA A 20 -6.38 14.34 -5.59
C ALA A 20 -5.95 15.47 -4.67
N THR A 21 -6.41 15.40 -3.41
CA THR A 21 -5.84 16.24 -2.34
C THR A 21 -4.44 15.74 -1.95
N GLU A 22 -3.67 16.57 -1.24
CA GLU A 22 -2.36 16.17 -0.71
C GLU A 22 -2.48 14.94 0.21
N GLU A 23 -3.55 14.86 1.00
CA GLU A 23 -3.84 13.71 1.85
C GLU A 23 -4.12 12.45 1.04
N GLU A 24 -4.86 12.55 -0.07
CA GLU A 24 -5.16 11.41 -0.94
C GLU A 24 -3.92 10.89 -1.66
N ALA A 25 -3.06 11.79 -2.16
CA ALA A 25 -1.79 11.42 -2.76
C ALA A 25 -0.83 10.74 -1.75
N LEU A 26 -0.81 11.25 -0.51
CA LEU A 26 -0.06 10.64 0.58
C LEU A 26 -0.63 9.25 0.93
N LEU A 27 -1.95 9.13 1.01
CA LEU A 27 -2.63 7.87 1.32
C LEU A 27 -2.40 6.83 0.20
N LEU A 28 -2.44 7.24 -1.07
CA LEU A 28 -2.11 6.39 -2.22
C LEU A 28 -0.69 5.82 -2.10
N THR A 29 0.26 6.68 -1.73
CA THR A 29 1.66 6.29 -1.53
C THR A 29 1.80 5.27 -0.42
N GLN A 30 1.14 5.49 0.72
CA GLN A 30 1.15 4.55 1.85
C GLN A 30 0.55 3.19 1.46
N TRP A 31 -0.58 3.17 0.75
CA TRP A 31 -1.18 1.92 0.28
C TRP A 31 -0.30 1.18 -0.73
N LYS A 32 0.38 1.90 -1.64
CA LYS A 32 1.35 1.30 -2.58
C LYS A 32 2.52 0.69 -1.82
N GLN A 33 3.07 1.39 -0.82
CA GLN A 33 4.15 0.87 0.02
C GLN A 33 3.70 -0.38 0.80
N TYR A 34 2.53 -0.34 1.43
CA TYR A 34 1.94 -1.49 2.12
C TYR A 34 1.85 -2.73 1.21
N ARG A 35 1.36 -2.56 -0.03
CA ARG A 35 1.30 -3.66 -1.01
C ARG A 35 2.67 -4.20 -1.38
N VAL A 36 3.66 -3.32 -1.56
CA VAL A 36 5.04 -3.73 -1.86
C VAL A 36 5.65 -4.50 -0.69
N LEU A 37 5.45 -4.03 0.55
CA LEU A 37 5.93 -4.69 1.76
C LEU A 37 5.29 -6.07 1.93
N LEU A 38 3.98 -6.19 1.67
CA LEU A 38 3.30 -7.49 1.67
C LEU A 38 3.90 -8.46 0.65
N ASN A 39 4.14 -8.00 -0.58
CA ASN A 39 4.76 -8.85 -1.61
C ASN A 39 6.21 -9.22 -1.29
N ARG A 40 6.89 -8.46 -0.43
CA ARG A 40 8.28 -8.69 -0.01
C ARG A 40 8.40 -9.40 1.34
N LEU A 41 7.29 -9.86 1.94
CA LEU A 41 7.31 -10.55 3.23
C LEU A 41 8.26 -11.75 3.24
N GLU A 42 8.31 -12.51 2.15
CA GLU A 42 9.20 -13.68 2.00
C GLU A 42 10.69 -13.32 1.88
N THR A 43 11.00 -12.06 1.58
CA THR A 43 12.37 -11.54 1.51
C THR A 43 12.80 -10.85 2.82
N GLN A 44 11.95 -10.84 3.85
CA GLN A 44 12.28 -10.22 5.13
C GLN A 44 13.35 -11.04 5.89
N PRO A 45 14.29 -10.37 6.58
CA PRO A 45 15.21 -11.04 7.49
C PRO A 45 14.42 -11.78 8.58
N GLY A 46 14.73 -13.07 8.76
CA GLY A 46 14.05 -13.91 9.74
C GLY A 46 12.80 -14.61 9.22
N TRP A 47 12.40 -14.44 7.96
CA TRP A 47 11.31 -15.24 7.38
C TRP A 47 11.69 -16.73 7.32
N PRO A 48 10.75 -17.67 7.64
CA PRO A 48 9.37 -17.47 8.07
C PRO A 48 9.19 -17.35 9.61
N GLU A 49 10.27 -17.39 10.39
CA GLU A 49 10.23 -17.46 11.86
C GLU A 49 9.85 -16.11 12.52
N GLN A 50 10.26 -14.99 11.93
CA GLN A 50 9.92 -13.64 12.34
C GLN A 50 9.36 -12.87 11.14
N ILE A 51 8.02 -12.75 11.12
CA ILE A 51 7.30 -12.02 10.09
C ILE A 51 6.87 -10.66 10.65
N GLN A 52 7.40 -9.57 10.10
CA GLN A 52 6.89 -8.22 10.36
C GLN A 52 5.80 -7.89 9.35
N TRP A 53 4.56 -8.05 9.79
CA TRP A 53 3.40 -7.63 9.01
C TRP A 53 3.37 -6.10 8.89
N PRO A 54 3.34 -5.53 7.67
CA PRO A 54 3.17 -4.10 7.51
C PRO A 54 1.81 -3.66 8.08
N VAL A 55 1.70 -2.42 8.51
CA VAL A 55 0.45 -1.84 9.04
C VAL A 55 -0.29 -1.16 7.90
N ALA A 56 -1.60 -1.42 7.79
CA ALA A 56 -2.44 -0.72 6.83
C ALA A 56 -2.62 0.74 7.26
N PRO A 57 -2.46 1.72 6.35
CA PRO A 57 -2.68 3.13 6.63
C PRO A 57 -4.16 3.46 6.87
#